data_AF-A0A838QRN8-F1
#
_entry.id   AF-A0A838QRN8-F1
#
_cell.length_a   1.000
_cell.length_b   1.000
_cell.length_c   1.000
_cell.angle_alpha   90.00
_cell.angle_beta   90.00
_cell.angle_gamma   90.00
#
_symmetry.space_group_name_H-M   'P 1'
#
loop_
_entity.id
_entity.type
_entity.pdbx_description
1 polymer ?
#
loop_
_entity_poly.entity_id
_entity_poly.type
_entity_poly.pdbx_seq_one_letter_code
_entity_poly.pdbx_strand_id
1 'polypeptide(L)'
;VMVEADYRMKLIGIGLEQPPVNIATFVAMANPAAMARNALQRWYFVPDYQRIKVTEDGLAAEFVGTGVKLVGEDEVVTKTGARQQVASQSGASRKFTRSFTEKYNQLAERAPVYGQLRNCVDLLVAAAFMQQHDLYAQAGITLGALGDESQYSVETYNAPKQVAAAVNSMWKRNRLMTPVGGGVEIRANMAVDSANTVADDDGAVAEAKNSLDLSKLPANQWWWD
;
A
#
# COMPACT_ATOMS: atom_id res chain seq x y z
N VAL A 1 1.18 -9.12 8.64
CA VAL A 1 0.37 -8.10 7.94
C VAL A 1 0.69 -8.00 6.46
N MET A 2 1.81 -7.40 6.02
CA MET A 2 2.05 -7.13 4.58
C MET A 2 1.97 -8.37 3.67
N VAL A 3 2.65 -9.46 4.06
CA VAL A 3 2.63 -10.73 3.30
C VAL A 3 1.23 -11.33 3.22
N GLU A 4 0.47 -11.27 4.30
CA GLU A 4 -0.89 -11.81 4.36
C GLU A 4 -1.86 -10.99 3.52
N ALA A 5 -1.82 -9.67 3.61
CA ALA A 5 -2.68 -8.78 2.83
C ALA A 5 -2.47 -8.99 1.32
N ASP A 6 -1.21 -9.09 0.90
CA ASP A 6 -0.83 -9.39 -0.48
C ASP A 6 -1.27 -10.79 -0.93
N TYR A 7 -1.07 -11.81 -0.09
CA TYR A 7 -1.50 -13.17 -0.38
C TYR A 7 -3.02 -13.26 -0.57
N ARG A 8 -3.81 -12.70 0.36
CA ARG A 8 -5.28 -12.68 0.28
C ARG A 8 -5.80 -11.87 -0.89
N MET A 9 -5.16 -10.73 -1.19
CA MET A 9 -5.49 -9.95 -2.39
C MET A 9 -5.33 -10.79 -3.65
N LYS A 10 -4.27 -11.61 -3.75
CA LYS A 10 -4.06 -12.52 -4.87
C LYS A 10 -5.13 -13.60 -4.92
N LEU A 11 -5.48 -14.22 -3.80
CA LEU A 11 -6.56 -15.20 -3.73
C LEU A 11 -7.90 -14.61 -4.21
N ILE A 12 -8.22 -13.37 -3.85
CA ILE A 12 -9.38 -12.64 -4.35
C ILE A 12 -9.29 -12.43 -5.86
N GLY A 13 -8.15 -11.93 -6.36
CA GLY A 13 -7.93 -11.68 -7.79
C GLY A 13 -8.11 -12.94 -8.63
N ILE A 14 -7.58 -14.07 -8.18
CA ILE A 14 -7.69 -15.36 -8.87
C ILE A 14 -8.97 -16.14 -8.53
N GLY A 15 -9.85 -15.60 -7.68
CA GLY A 15 -11.14 -16.20 -7.34
C GLY A 15 -11.09 -17.43 -6.43
N LEU A 16 -10.01 -17.62 -5.68
CA LEU A 16 -9.92 -18.64 -4.61
C LEU A 16 -10.43 -18.14 -3.27
N GLU A 17 -10.51 -16.83 -3.08
CA GLU A 17 -11.11 -16.19 -1.91
C GLU A 17 -12.24 -15.27 -2.36
N GLN A 18 -13.41 -15.36 -1.71
CA GLN A 18 -14.48 -14.41 -1.95
C GLN A 18 -14.23 -13.14 -1.12
N PRO A 19 -14.19 -11.95 -1.74
CA PRO A 19 -14.00 -10.71 -0.99
C PRO A 19 -15.24 -10.42 -0.13
N PRO A 20 -15.08 -9.89 1.09
CA PRO A 20 -16.21 -9.54 1.96
C PRO A 20 -16.97 -8.29 1.48
N VAL A 21 -16.56 -7.69 0.36
CA VAL A 21 -17.15 -6.53 -0.31
C VAL A 21 -17.18 -6.77 -1.81
N ASN A 22 -18.04 -6.06 -2.54
CA ASN A 22 -18.22 -6.28 -3.98
C ASN A 22 -17.03 -5.76 -4.81
N ILE A 23 -15.98 -6.58 -4.93
CA ILE A 23 -14.77 -6.33 -5.73
C ILE A 23 -14.86 -7.15 -7.01
N ALA A 24 -14.67 -6.49 -8.15
CA ALA A 24 -14.61 -7.17 -9.44
C ALA A 24 -13.32 -7.99 -9.55
N THR A 25 -13.38 -9.32 -9.48
CA THR A 25 -12.20 -10.18 -9.54
C THR A 25 -11.62 -10.28 -10.95
N PHE A 26 -10.30 -10.44 -11.05
CA PHE A 26 -9.62 -10.56 -12.34
C PHE A 26 -10.18 -11.73 -13.17
N VAL A 27 -10.36 -12.90 -12.56
CA VAL A 27 -10.86 -14.11 -13.26
C VAL A 27 -12.28 -13.95 -13.80
N ALA A 28 -13.14 -13.21 -13.10
CA ALA A 28 -14.49 -12.92 -13.58
C ALA A 28 -14.45 -12.10 -14.88
N MET A 29 -13.47 -11.21 -15.02
CA MET A 29 -13.37 -10.27 -16.13
C MET A 29 -12.41 -10.70 -17.25
N ALA A 30 -11.45 -11.56 -16.94
CA ALA A 30 -10.42 -11.99 -17.89
C ALA A 30 -11.05 -12.68 -19.10
N ASN A 31 -10.57 -12.35 -20.30
CA ASN A 31 -10.93 -13.05 -21.53
C ASN A 31 -9.83 -14.07 -21.87
N PRO A 32 -10.08 -15.38 -21.72
CA PRO A 32 -9.07 -16.41 -21.99
C PRO A 32 -8.56 -16.43 -23.43
N ALA A 33 -9.34 -15.89 -24.37
CA ALA A 33 -8.94 -15.81 -25.78
C ALA A 33 -7.87 -14.74 -26.03
N ALA A 34 -7.87 -13.68 -25.22
CA ALA A 34 -6.97 -12.54 -25.34
C ALA A 34 -5.70 -12.66 -24.47
N MET A 35 -5.58 -13.74 -23.69
CA MET A 35 -4.43 -13.97 -22.82
C MET A 35 -3.47 -15.00 -23.42
N ALA A 36 -2.18 -14.66 -23.41
CA ALA A 36 -1.12 -15.62 -23.73
C ALA A 36 -1.07 -16.70 -22.65
N ARG A 37 -0.73 -17.94 -23.02
CA ARG A 37 -0.66 -19.09 -22.08
C ARG A 37 0.42 -18.92 -21.01
N ASN A 38 1.40 -18.05 -21.27
CA ASN A 38 2.53 -17.71 -20.41
C ASN A 38 2.42 -16.28 -19.82
N ALA A 39 1.24 -15.67 -19.89
CA ALA A 39 1.00 -14.36 -19.28
C ALA A 39 0.94 -14.49 -17.76
N LEU A 40 1.72 -13.65 -17.07
CA LEU A 40 1.67 -13.45 -15.63
C LEU A 40 0.99 -12.11 -15.33
N GLN A 41 0.35 -12.03 -14.16
CA GLN A 41 -0.25 -10.79 -13.68
C GLN A 41 0.38 -10.45 -12.35
N ARG A 42 1.10 -9.34 -12.30
CA ARG A 42 1.70 -8.85 -11.06
C ARG A 42 0.77 -7.81 -10.46
N TRP A 43 0.40 -7.99 -9.20
CA TRP A 43 -0.35 -7.01 -8.41
C TRP A 43 0.40 -6.75 -7.11
N TYR A 44 0.46 -5.49 -6.69
CA TYR A 44 1.12 -5.09 -5.45
C TYR A 44 0.50 -3.80 -4.91
N PHE A 45 0.56 -3.64 -3.59
CA PHE A 45 0.11 -2.43 -2.92
C PHE A 45 1.19 -1.36 -2.93
N VAL A 46 0.80 -0.13 -3.20
CA VAL A 46 1.62 1.07 -3.05
C VAL A 46 0.87 2.09 -2.18
N PRO A 47 1.56 3.05 -1.56
CA PRO A 47 0.90 4.25 -1.06
C PRO A 47 0.08 4.90 -2.19
N ASP A 48 -1.12 5.38 -1.88
CA ASP A 48 -1.82 6.26 -2.83
C ASP A 48 -1.11 7.62 -2.82
N TYR A 49 -0.26 7.85 -3.81
CA TYR A 49 0.53 9.08 -3.95
C TYR A 49 -0.42 10.29 -4.17
N GLN A 50 -0.14 11.47 -3.59
CA GLN A 50 -1.06 12.63 -3.44
C GLN A 50 -2.02 12.56 -2.25
N ARG A 51 -1.57 11.98 -1.14
CA ARG A 51 -2.38 11.81 0.08
C ARG A 51 -1.92 12.61 1.28
N ILE A 52 -0.87 13.41 1.15
CA ILE A 52 -0.35 14.20 2.26
C ILE A 52 -0.56 15.65 1.90
N LYS A 53 -1.40 16.31 2.69
CA LYS A 53 -1.62 17.74 2.59
C LYS A 53 -0.74 18.43 3.63
N VAL A 54 0.12 19.34 3.21
CA VAL A 54 1.20 19.88 4.07
C VAL A 54 1.09 21.40 4.16
N THR A 55 1.30 21.94 5.36
CA THR A 55 1.35 23.40 5.59
C THR A 55 2.60 24.02 4.98
N GLU A 56 2.56 25.32 4.68
CA GLU A 56 3.70 26.03 4.08
C GLU A 56 4.99 25.93 4.90
N ASP A 57 4.88 25.94 6.23
CA ASP A 57 6.01 25.80 7.14
C ASP A 57 6.49 24.35 7.33
N GLY A 58 5.79 23.36 6.76
CA GLY A 58 6.13 21.95 6.87
C GLY A 58 5.99 21.36 8.27
N LEU A 59 5.31 22.06 9.19
CA LEU A 59 5.15 21.63 10.59
C LEU A 59 3.85 20.89 10.86
N ALA A 60 2.94 20.81 9.88
CA ALA A 60 1.74 19.99 9.97
C ALA A 60 1.43 19.31 8.64
N ALA A 61 0.87 18.09 8.76
CA ALA A 61 0.47 17.28 7.64
C ALA A 61 -0.84 16.55 7.94
N GLU A 62 -1.73 16.47 6.95
CA GLU A 62 -2.98 15.71 6.99
C GLU A 62 -2.89 14.53 6.02
N PHE A 63 -3.32 13.34 6.47
CA PHE A 63 -3.48 12.16 5.62
C PHE A 63 -4.87 12.14 4.98
N VAL A 64 -4.93 12.28 3.66
CA VAL A 64 -6.16 12.35 2.87
C VAL A 64 -6.42 11.03 2.14
N GLY A 65 -7.69 10.62 2.01
CA GLY A 65 -8.09 9.49 1.16
C GLY A 65 -7.89 8.09 1.76
N THR A 66 -7.88 7.06 0.89
CA THR A 66 -7.81 5.63 1.25
C THR A 66 -6.44 5.17 1.72
N GLY A 67 -5.40 5.85 1.23
CA GLY A 67 -4.03 5.69 1.66
C GLY A 67 -3.23 4.53 1.09
N VAL A 68 -3.91 3.48 0.66
CA VAL A 68 -3.30 2.35 -0.04
C VAL A 68 -3.99 2.16 -1.38
N LYS A 69 -3.18 1.92 -2.42
CA LYS A 69 -3.62 1.68 -3.79
C LYS A 69 -3.09 0.35 -4.26
N LEU A 70 -3.95 -0.42 -4.95
CA LEU A 70 -3.52 -1.61 -5.65
C LEU A 70 -3.12 -1.22 -7.08
N VAL A 71 -1.92 -1.59 -7.50
CA VAL A 71 -1.43 -1.42 -8.86
C VAL A 71 -1.11 -2.78 -9.48
N GLY A 72 -0.97 -2.81 -10.80
CA GLY A 72 -0.63 -4.03 -11.50
C GLY A 72 0.20 -3.81 -12.74
N GLU A 73 0.97 -4.84 -13.08
CA GLU A 73 1.83 -4.91 -14.26
C GLU A 73 1.60 -6.25 -14.97
N ASP A 74 1.61 -6.23 -16.29
CA ASP A 74 1.51 -7.43 -17.12
C ASP A 74 2.92 -7.89 -17.50
N GLU A 75 3.23 -9.16 -17.23
CA GLU A 75 4.53 -9.78 -17.56
C GLU A 75 4.31 -11.02 -18.45
N VAL A 76 5.29 -11.34 -19.29
CA VAL A 76 5.35 -12.58 -20.08
C VAL A 76 6.61 -13.35 -19.73
N VAL A 77 6.49 -14.66 -19.52
CA VAL A 77 7.65 -15.54 -19.30
C VAL A 77 8.16 -16.04 -20.65
N THR A 78 9.42 -15.73 -20.97
CA THR A 78 10.07 -16.18 -22.19
C THR A 78 10.44 -17.68 -22.10
N LYS A 79 10.82 -18.28 -23.23
CA LYS A 79 11.26 -19.69 -23.27
C LYS A 79 12.49 -19.99 -22.39
N THR A 80 13.25 -18.97 -22.00
CA THR A 80 14.42 -19.08 -21.11
C THR A 80 14.07 -18.92 -19.63
N GLY A 81 12.78 -18.72 -19.29
CA GLY A 81 12.32 -18.48 -17.92
C GLY A 81 12.48 -17.03 -17.46
N ALA A 82 13.00 -16.13 -18.30
CA ALA A 82 13.09 -14.71 -18.00
C ALA A 82 11.72 -14.04 -18.09
N ARG A 83 11.48 -13.01 -17.27
CA ARG A 83 10.26 -12.21 -17.29
C ARG A 83 10.47 -10.96 -18.14
N GLN A 84 9.50 -10.64 -18.98
CA GLN A 84 9.49 -9.42 -19.78
C GLN A 84 8.20 -8.64 -19.52
N GLN A 85 8.31 -7.37 -19.12
CA GLN A 85 7.15 -6.50 -18.97
C GLN A 85 6.48 -6.28 -20.33
N VAL A 86 5.14 -6.30 -20.34
CA VAL A 86 4.32 -5.97 -21.49
C VAL A 86 3.92 -4.51 -21.40
N ALA A 87 4.04 -3.78 -22.51
CA ALA A 87 3.77 -2.34 -22.57
C ALA A 87 2.32 -1.92 -22.23
N SER A 88 1.36 -2.86 -22.16
CA SER A 88 -0.04 -2.55 -21.85
C SER A 88 -0.64 -3.56 -20.89
N GLN A 89 -1.15 -3.04 -19.77
CA GLN A 89 -1.87 -3.83 -18.77
C GLN A 89 -3.18 -4.39 -19.37
N SER A 90 -3.61 -5.58 -18.97
CA SER A 90 -4.90 -6.12 -19.41
C SER A 90 -6.08 -5.32 -18.84
N GLY A 91 -7.17 -5.21 -19.61
CA GLY A 91 -8.38 -4.50 -19.14
C GLY A 91 -9.00 -5.11 -17.88
N ALA A 92 -8.88 -6.42 -17.71
CA ALA A 92 -9.32 -7.12 -16.50
C ALA A 92 -8.46 -6.76 -15.29
N SER A 93 -7.14 -6.68 -15.45
CA SER A 93 -6.21 -6.28 -14.38
C SER A 93 -6.45 -4.84 -13.95
N ARG A 94 -6.58 -3.91 -14.90
CA ARG A 94 -6.96 -2.51 -14.59
C ARG A 94 -8.26 -2.39 -13.81
N LYS A 95 -9.28 -3.16 -14.19
CA LYS A 95 -10.58 -3.09 -13.51
C LYS A 95 -10.53 -3.74 -12.12
N PHE A 96 -9.72 -4.79 -11.94
CA PHE A 96 -9.50 -5.41 -10.63
C PHE A 96 -8.77 -4.43 -9.70
N THR A 97 -7.63 -3.88 -10.13
CA THR A 97 -6.85 -2.93 -9.32
C THR A 97 -7.65 -1.69 -8.94
N ARG A 98 -8.41 -1.13 -9.89
CA ARG A 98 -9.32 -0.01 -9.65
C ARG A 98 -10.43 -0.37 -8.66
N SER A 99 -11.15 -1.48 -8.91
CA SER A 99 -12.25 -1.90 -8.04
C SER A 99 -11.77 -2.23 -6.62
N PHE A 100 -10.58 -2.80 -6.48
CA PHE A 100 -9.98 -3.10 -5.17
C PHE A 100 -9.65 -1.80 -4.42
N THR A 101 -9.03 -0.83 -5.10
CA THR A 101 -8.68 0.47 -4.53
C THR A 101 -9.94 1.25 -4.12
N GLU A 102 -10.94 1.34 -4.98
CA GLU A 102 -12.22 2.03 -4.68
C GLU A 102 -12.98 1.41 -3.51
N LYS A 103 -12.80 0.11 -3.25
CA LYS A 103 -13.46 -0.63 -2.16
C LYS A 103 -12.56 -0.86 -0.96
N TYR A 104 -11.36 -0.29 -0.93
CA TYR A 104 -10.36 -0.59 0.09
C TYR A 104 -10.84 -0.26 1.51
N ASN A 105 -11.47 0.90 1.72
CA ASN A 105 -11.99 1.29 3.04
C ASN A 105 -13.04 0.28 3.56
N GLN A 106 -13.99 -0.09 2.71
CA GLN A 106 -15.02 -1.09 3.07
C GLN A 106 -14.39 -2.47 3.31
N LEU A 107 -13.33 -2.81 2.57
CA LEU A 107 -12.57 -4.03 2.76
C LEU A 107 -11.84 -4.04 4.11
N ALA A 108 -11.20 -2.93 4.48
CA ALA A 108 -10.48 -2.77 5.74
C ALA A 108 -11.39 -2.87 6.97
N GLU A 109 -12.63 -2.38 6.87
CA GLU A 109 -13.65 -2.53 7.93
C GLU A 109 -14.04 -3.99 8.19
N ARG A 110 -13.98 -4.85 7.16
CA ARG A 110 -14.46 -6.25 7.24
C ARG A 110 -13.34 -7.27 7.34
N ALA A 111 -12.14 -6.92 6.89
CA ALA A 111 -10.95 -7.77 6.90
C ALA A 111 -9.79 -6.99 7.54
N PRO A 112 -9.54 -7.19 8.86
CA PRO A 112 -8.61 -6.37 9.64
C PRO A 112 -7.20 -6.24 9.07
N VAL A 113 -6.72 -7.27 8.35
CA VAL A 113 -5.40 -7.28 7.72
C VAL A 113 -5.17 -6.09 6.77
N TYR A 114 -6.21 -5.61 6.09
CA TYR A 114 -6.10 -4.46 5.19
C TYR A 114 -6.11 -3.13 5.96
N GLY A 115 -6.85 -3.02 7.07
CA GLY A 115 -6.73 -1.88 7.98
C GLY A 115 -5.33 -1.81 8.61
N GLN A 116 -4.79 -2.94 9.04
CA GLN A 116 -3.42 -3.04 9.55
C GLN A 116 -2.38 -2.67 8.48
N LEU A 117 -2.57 -3.11 7.22
CA LEU A 117 -1.69 -2.73 6.12
C LEU A 117 -1.70 -1.21 5.90
N ARG A 118 -2.88 -0.57 5.91
CA ARG A 118 -2.99 0.89 5.81
C ARG A 118 -2.23 1.57 6.93
N ASN A 119 -2.42 1.13 8.18
CA ASN A 119 -1.71 1.70 9.33
C ASN A 119 -0.18 1.57 9.19
N CYS A 120 0.32 0.42 8.70
CA CYS A 120 1.75 0.27 8.41
C CYS A 120 2.24 1.28 7.36
N VAL A 121 1.46 1.49 6.29
CA VAL A 121 1.80 2.48 5.25
C VAL A 121 1.78 3.89 5.82
N ASP A 122 0.76 4.25 6.61
CA ASP A 122 0.61 5.57 7.21
C ASP A 122 1.78 5.89 8.16
N LEU A 123 2.18 4.93 9.00
CA LEU A 123 3.33 5.07 9.89
C LEU A 123 4.65 5.25 9.13
N LEU A 124 4.86 4.49 8.04
CA LEU A 124 6.05 4.64 7.21
C LEU A 124 6.10 6.00 6.53
N VAL A 125 4.95 6.50 6.09
CA VAL A 125 4.83 7.82 5.46
C VAL A 125 5.04 8.93 6.49
N ALA A 126 4.48 8.83 7.69
CA ALA A 126 4.72 9.76 8.79
C ALA A 126 6.21 9.82 9.16
N ALA A 127 6.86 8.65 9.31
CA ALA A 127 8.29 8.58 9.60
C ALA A 127 9.14 9.23 8.48
N ALA A 128 8.80 8.96 7.21
CA ALA A 128 9.46 9.58 6.06
C ALA A 128 9.27 11.11 6.05
N PHE A 129 8.07 11.59 6.38
CA PHE A 129 7.77 13.02 6.48
C PHE A 129 8.61 13.70 7.57
N MET A 130 8.65 13.13 8.77
CA MET A 130 9.45 13.65 9.89
C MET A 130 10.94 13.73 9.55
N GLN A 131 11.47 12.72 8.83
CA GLN A 131 12.87 12.69 8.40
C GLN A 131 13.15 13.74 7.32
N GLN A 132 12.28 13.85 6.32
CA GLN A 132 12.47 14.79 5.20
C GLN A 132 12.41 16.25 5.65
N HIS A 133 11.54 16.56 6.61
CA HIS A 133 11.40 17.91 7.17
C HIS A 133 12.33 18.16 8.36
N ASP A 134 13.22 17.23 8.71
CA ASP A 134 14.18 17.36 9.82
C ASP A 134 13.52 17.77 11.16
N LEU A 135 12.31 17.25 11.43
CA LEU A 135 11.49 17.71 12.56
C LEU A 135 12.14 17.41 13.93
N TYR A 136 12.94 16.34 14.01
CA TYR A 136 13.69 16.02 15.23
C TYR A 136 14.70 17.10 15.58
N ALA A 137 15.49 17.58 14.61
CA ALA A 137 16.48 18.61 14.84
C ALA A 137 15.81 19.96 15.15
N GLN A 138 14.73 20.30 14.44
CA GLN A 138 13.95 21.51 14.71
C GLN A 138 13.37 21.53 16.13
N ALA A 139 12.98 20.37 16.66
CA ALA A 139 12.51 20.22 18.04
C ALA A 139 13.65 20.10 19.08
N GLY A 140 14.91 20.06 18.67
CA GLY A 140 16.05 19.80 19.56
C GLY A 140 16.06 18.39 20.17
N ILE A 141 15.33 17.44 19.56
CA ILE A 141 15.21 16.07 20.05
C ILE A 141 16.32 15.20 19.46
N THR A 142 17.10 14.58 20.32
CA THR A 142 18.00 13.48 19.97
C THR A 142 17.35 12.16 20.39
N LEU A 143 17.12 11.25 19.44
CA LEU A 143 16.51 9.95 19.73
C LEU A 143 17.37 9.07 20.66
N GLY A 144 18.67 9.35 20.77
CA GLY A 144 19.59 8.65 21.67
C GLY A 144 19.55 7.14 21.43
N ALA A 145 19.38 6.37 22.52
CA ALA A 145 19.26 4.91 22.44
C ALA A 145 18.04 4.42 21.62
N LEU A 146 16.97 5.21 21.49
CA LEU A 146 15.81 4.85 20.67
C LEU A 146 16.09 4.96 19.17
N GLY A 147 17.10 5.73 18.77
CA GLY A 147 17.54 5.87 17.38
C GLY A 147 18.68 4.92 17.02
N ASP A 148 19.15 4.09 17.95
CA ASP A 148 20.27 3.16 17.76
C ASP A 148 19.79 1.72 17.94
N GLU A 149 19.54 1.04 16.83
CA GLU A 149 19.10 -0.36 16.81
C GLU A 149 20.13 -1.32 17.47
N SER A 150 21.39 -0.91 17.64
CA SER A 150 22.38 -1.71 18.37
C SER A 150 22.22 -1.65 19.89
N GLN A 151 21.62 -0.57 20.40
CA GLN A 151 21.34 -0.38 21.82
C GLN A 151 19.95 -0.89 22.21
N TYR A 152 18.99 -0.80 21.29
CA TYR A 152 17.63 -1.30 21.50
C TYR A 152 17.12 -2.04 20.26
N SER A 153 17.54 -3.29 20.13
CA SER A 153 17.11 -4.16 19.03
C SER A 153 15.60 -4.39 19.08
N VAL A 154 14.93 -4.17 17.96
CA VAL A 154 13.53 -4.58 17.80
C VAL A 154 13.45 -6.08 17.58
N GLU A 155 12.38 -6.71 18.08
CA GLU A 155 12.10 -8.11 17.80
C GLU A 155 11.92 -8.32 16.29
N THR A 156 12.73 -9.21 15.72
CA THR A 156 12.65 -9.56 14.30
C THR A 156 12.05 -10.94 14.13
N TYR A 157 11.16 -11.07 13.15
CA TYR A 157 10.59 -12.35 12.76
C TYR A 157 11.31 -12.90 11.54
N ASN A 158 11.32 -14.22 11.39
CA ASN A 158 11.84 -14.86 10.19
C ASN A 158 11.05 -14.37 8.96
N ALA A 159 11.69 -13.60 8.09
CA ALA A 159 11.10 -13.17 6.84
C ALA A 159 10.82 -14.41 5.96
N PRO A 160 9.57 -14.60 5.49
CA PRO A 160 9.24 -15.74 4.65
C PRO A 160 10.00 -15.63 3.32
N LYS A 161 10.88 -16.60 3.06
CA LYS A 161 11.68 -16.65 1.82
C LYS A 161 10.93 -17.31 0.67
N GLN A 162 9.93 -18.12 0.98
CA GLN A 162 9.13 -18.88 0.01
C GLN A 162 7.68 -18.95 0.51
N VAL A 163 6.75 -18.92 -0.43
CA VAL A 163 5.32 -19.16 -0.19
C VAL A 163 4.81 -20.16 -1.23
N ALA A 164 3.83 -20.98 -0.87
CA ALA A 164 3.21 -21.88 -1.82
C ALA A 164 2.59 -21.08 -2.98
N ALA A 165 2.84 -21.51 -4.21
CA ALA A 165 2.21 -20.89 -5.38
C ALA A 165 0.70 -21.17 -5.34
N ALA A 166 -0.10 -20.11 -5.27
CA ALA A 166 -1.54 -20.22 -5.45
C ALA A 166 -1.85 -20.28 -6.95
N VAL A 167 -2.44 -21.38 -7.40
CA VAL A 167 -2.87 -21.57 -8.79
C VAL A 167 -4.35 -21.90 -8.78
N ASN A 168 -5.15 -21.11 -9.50
CA ASN A 168 -6.53 -21.48 -9.79
C ASN A 168 -6.63 -22.01 -11.22
N SER A 169 -7.04 -23.25 -11.38
CA SER A 169 -7.26 -23.90 -12.67
C SER A 169 -8.75 -23.90 -12.98
N MET A 170 -9.21 -22.96 -13.79
CA MET A 170 -10.63 -22.84 -14.14
C MET A 170 -10.87 -22.92 -15.64
N TRP A 171 -11.99 -23.56 -15.99
CA TRP A 171 -12.51 -23.58 -17.36
C TRP A 171 -13.42 -22.37 -17.55
N LYS A 172 -13.09 -21.53 -18.52
CA LYS A 172 -13.98 -20.45 -18.97
C LYS A 172 -14.28 -20.67 -20.44
N ARG A 173 -15.52 -21.12 -20.71
CA ARG A 173 -15.89 -21.76 -21.98
C ARG A 173 -15.02 -23.00 -22.21
N ASN A 174 -14.34 -23.11 -23.35
CA ASN A 174 -13.50 -24.27 -23.71
C ASN A 174 -11.99 -24.03 -23.52
N ARG A 175 -11.58 -23.11 -22.62
CA ARG A 175 -10.16 -22.81 -22.37
C ARG A 175 -9.85 -22.83 -20.88
N LEU A 176 -8.74 -23.50 -20.53
CA LEU A 176 -8.13 -23.50 -19.20
C LEU A 176 -7.38 -22.18 -18.97
N MET A 177 -7.57 -21.61 -17.79
CA MET A 177 -6.90 -20.39 -17.33
C MET A 177 -6.16 -20.65 -16.00
N THR A 178 -4.91 -20.21 -15.91
CA THR A 178 -4.03 -20.37 -14.72
C THR A 178 -3.32 -19.04 -14.40
N PRO A 179 -3.99 -18.08 -13.74
CA PRO A 179 -3.35 -16.83 -13.34
C PRO A 179 -2.32 -17.07 -12.23
N VAL A 180 -1.17 -16.38 -12.31
CA VAL A 180 -0.08 -16.44 -11.32
C VAL A 180 0.38 -15.00 -11.04
N GLY A 181 0.53 -14.63 -9.76
CA GLY A 181 1.00 -13.32 -9.33
C GLY A 181 1.97 -13.36 -8.15
N GLY A 182 2.95 -12.45 -8.12
CA GLY A 182 4.00 -12.42 -7.09
C GLY A 182 4.68 -11.06 -6.96
N GLY A 183 5.05 -10.65 -5.73
CA GLY A 183 5.75 -9.40 -5.39
C GLY A 183 4.95 -8.45 -4.49
N VAL A 184 5.62 -7.77 -3.55
CA VAL A 184 5.14 -6.63 -2.75
C VAL A 184 6.23 -5.57 -2.79
N GLU A 185 5.87 -4.31 -3.06
CA GLU A 185 6.82 -3.21 -3.09
C GLU A 185 6.19 -1.96 -2.48
N ILE A 186 6.77 -1.46 -1.39
CA ILE A 186 6.34 -0.23 -0.72
C ILE A 186 7.51 0.76 -0.77
N ARG A 187 7.26 1.94 -1.34
CA ARG A 187 8.23 3.05 -1.39
C ARG A 187 7.64 4.26 -0.68
N ALA A 188 7.85 4.34 0.63
CA ALA A 188 7.27 5.39 1.47
C ALA A 188 7.84 6.79 1.16
N ASN A 189 9.12 6.88 0.84
CA ASN A 189 9.80 8.12 0.44
C ASN A 189 9.13 8.80 -0.78
N MET A 190 8.62 8.01 -1.74
CA MET A 190 7.92 8.58 -2.89
C MET A 190 6.63 9.30 -2.50
N ALA A 191 5.99 8.93 -1.39
CA ALA A 191 4.74 9.57 -0.96
C ALA A 191 4.95 10.98 -0.39
N VAL A 192 6.16 11.29 0.06
CA VAL A 192 6.53 12.58 0.67
C VAL A 192 7.32 13.47 -0.30
N ASP A 193 7.61 12.98 -1.51
CA ASP A 193 8.18 13.79 -2.58
C ASP A 193 7.27 14.98 -2.92
N SER A 194 7.85 16.13 -3.23
CA SER A 194 7.11 17.36 -3.54
C SER A 194 6.09 17.19 -4.68
N ALA A 195 6.39 16.33 -5.65
CA ALA A 195 5.47 16.01 -6.75
C ALA A 195 4.21 15.22 -6.32
N ASN A 196 4.24 14.62 -5.13
CA ASN A 196 3.20 13.75 -4.57
C ASN A 196 2.59 14.30 -3.28
N THR A 197 2.92 15.54 -2.89
CA THR A 197 2.28 16.26 -1.78
C THR A 197 1.29 17.28 -2.32
N VAL A 198 0.28 17.61 -1.52
CA VAL A 198 -0.74 18.61 -1.83
C VAL A 198 -0.52 19.80 -0.90
N ALA A 199 -0.54 21.01 -1.45
CA ALA A 199 -0.43 22.23 -0.63
C ALA A 199 -1.71 22.46 0.17
N ASP A 200 -1.58 23.03 1.36
CA ASP A 200 -2.70 23.47 2.19
C ASP A 200 -3.34 24.78 1.68
N ASP A 201 -3.83 24.77 0.43
CA ASP A 201 -4.35 25.97 -0.25
C ASP A 201 -5.59 26.59 0.42
N ASP A 202 -6.38 25.78 1.13
CA ASP A 202 -7.57 26.24 1.88
C ASP A 202 -7.24 26.64 3.33
N GLY A 203 -5.99 26.44 3.79
CA GLY A 203 -5.51 26.74 5.13
C GLY A 203 -6.06 25.85 6.24
N ALA A 204 -6.82 24.79 5.94
CA ALA A 204 -7.49 23.97 6.93
C ALA A 204 -6.51 23.22 7.85
N VAL A 205 -5.36 22.77 7.31
CA VAL A 205 -4.34 22.07 8.10
C VAL A 205 -3.63 23.06 9.03
N ALA A 206 -3.33 24.26 8.53
CA ALA A 206 -2.75 25.34 9.33
C ALA A 206 -3.71 25.80 10.44
N GLU A 207 -5.00 25.93 10.15
CA GLU A 207 -6.03 26.25 11.14
C GLU A 207 -6.13 25.17 12.22
N ALA A 208 -6.18 23.90 11.83
CA ALA A 208 -6.18 22.78 12.77
C ALA A 208 -4.95 22.81 13.68
N LYS A 209 -3.75 23.00 13.12
CA LYS A 209 -2.50 23.17 13.89
C LYS A 209 -2.60 24.32 14.89
N ASN A 210 -3.08 25.48 14.44
CA ASN A 210 -3.18 26.68 15.29
C ASN A 210 -4.27 26.58 16.37
N SER A 211 -5.25 25.70 16.20
CA SER A 211 -6.31 25.46 17.18
C SER A 211 -5.87 24.65 18.40
N LEU A 212 -4.69 24.01 18.34
CA LEU A 212 -4.15 23.18 19.42
C LEU A 212 -3.67 24.03 20.60
N ASP A 213 -4.34 23.91 21.75
CA ASP A 213 -3.89 24.52 23.01
C ASP A 213 -2.87 23.61 23.73
N LEU A 214 -1.59 23.85 23.46
CA LEU A 214 -0.49 23.12 24.10
C LEU A 214 -0.15 23.66 25.51
N SER A 215 -0.74 24.77 25.94
CA SER A 215 -0.37 25.45 27.20
C SER A 215 -0.76 24.66 28.46
N LYS A 216 -1.68 23.69 28.33
CA LYS A 216 -2.20 22.87 29.43
C LYS A 216 -1.65 21.45 29.44
N LEU A 217 -0.67 21.14 28.60
CA LEU A 217 -0.09 19.80 28.55
C LEU A 217 0.76 19.54 29.80
N PRO A 218 0.48 18.46 30.55
CA PRO A 218 1.30 18.10 31.69
C PRO A 218 2.71 17.71 31.22
N ALA A 219 3.75 18.27 31.85
CA ALA A 219 5.15 18.02 31.49
C ALA A 219 5.57 16.54 31.51
N ASN A 220 4.81 15.70 32.23
CA ASN A 220 5.12 14.28 32.45
C ASN A 220 4.15 13.33 31.71
N GLN A 221 3.27 13.86 30.86
CA GLN A 221 2.27 13.05 30.16
C GLN A 221 2.58 13.00 28.68
N TRP A 222 2.85 11.78 28.20
CA TRP A 222 2.89 11.47 26.78
C TRP A 222 1.45 11.31 26.33
N TRP A 223 1.09 11.99 25.26
CA TRP A 223 -0.23 11.90 24.65
C TRP A 223 -0.08 11.48 23.20
N TRP A 224 -0.97 10.61 22.79
CA TRP A 224 -1.24 10.26 21.40
C TRP A 224 -2.74 10.48 21.24
N ASP A 225 -3.11 11.39 20.36
CA ASP A 225 -4.46 11.45 19.77
C ASP A 225 -4.46 10.50 18.56
#